data_AF-A0A8X6J510-F1
#
_entry.id   AF-A0A8X6J510-F1
#
_cell.length_a   1.000
_cell.length_b   1.000
_cell.length_c   1.000
_cell.angle_alpha   90.00
_cell.angle_beta   90.00
_cell.angle_gamma   90.00
#
_symmetry.space_group_name_H-M   'P 1'
#
loop_
_entity.id
_entity.type
_entity.pdbx_description
1 polymer ?
#
loop_
_entity_poly.entity_id
_entity_poly.type
_entity_poly.pdbx_seq_one_letter_code
_entity_poly.pdbx_strand_id
1 'polypeptide(L)'
;MSHSVGEVGRLTVINYLNFHQKVLPKCVVEIGDQQASIFGAGCFKNKEMSCTMGTGTFLHVNTGCEPASSCSGIYPLNWMDYSLNTSYILECGMHDVVLFCMWLKI
;
A
#
# COMPACT_ATOMS: atom_id res chain seq x y z
N MET A 1 -15.19 13.93 17.22
CA MET A 1 -14.28 14.49 16.20
C MET A 1 -12.87 14.04 16.53
N SER A 2 -12.36 13.05 15.79
CA SER A 2 -10.94 12.70 15.80
C SER A 2 -10.22 13.73 14.91
N HIS A 3 -9.29 14.51 15.48
CA HIS A 3 -8.39 15.31 14.69
C HIS A 3 -7.26 14.40 14.19
N SER A 4 -7.37 13.94 12.95
CA SER A 4 -6.27 13.33 12.19
C SER A 4 -5.65 14.41 11.31
N VAL A 5 -4.39 14.77 11.56
CA VAL A 5 -3.59 15.54 10.60
C VAL A 5 -2.96 14.51 9.66
N GLY A 6 -3.70 14.13 8.61
CA GLY A 6 -3.19 13.28 7.54
C GLY A 6 -2.71 14.17 6.39
N GLU A 7 -1.40 14.27 6.20
CA GLU A 7 -0.83 14.70 4.92
C GLU A 7 -0.79 13.48 3.99
N VAL A 8 -1.19 13.66 2.73
CA VAL A 8 -1.23 12.60 1.71
C VAL A 8 0.13 11.92 1.61
N GLY A 9 0.20 10.63 1.98
CA GLY A 9 1.42 9.81 1.92
C GLY A 9 2.16 9.60 3.23
N ARG A 10 1.64 10.12 4.35
CA ARG A 10 2.17 9.85 5.68
C ARG A 10 1.35 8.78 6.38
N LEU A 11 2.01 7.87 7.12
CA LEU A 11 1.34 7.01 8.10
C LEU A 11 0.57 7.93 9.07
N THR A 12 -0.76 7.88 9.02
CA THR A 12 -1.59 8.69 9.90
C THR A 12 -1.67 7.97 11.24
N VAL A 13 -0.91 8.46 12.22
CA VAL A 13 -0.98 7.96 13.59
C VAL A 13 -2.22 8.55 14.25
N ILE A 14 -3.24 7.71 14.45
CA ILE A 14 -4.48 8.13 15.10
C ILE A 14 -4.32 7.94 16.60
N ASN A 15 -4.15 9.07 17.32
CA ASN A 15 -4.02 9.07 18.77
C ASN A 15 -5.32 8.65 19.49
N TYR A 16 -6.48 8.80 18.84
CA TYR A 16 -7.79 8.41 19.39
C TYR A 16 -8.76 8.01 18.26
N LEU A 17 -9.22 6.75 18.27
CA LEU A 17 -10.33 6.28 17.43
C LEU A 17 -11.56 6.07 18.31
N ASN A 18 -12.60 6.88 18.08
CA ASN A 18 -13.90 6.70 18.71
C ASN A 18 -14.76 5.81 17.82
N PHE A 19 -14.67 4.50 18.00
CA PHE A 19 -15.55 3.52 17.38
C PHE A 19 -16.59 3.07 18.42
N HIS A 20 -17.87 3.39 18.23
CA HIS A 20 -18.96 2.97 19.12
C HIS A 20 -18.69 3.16 20.64
N GLN A 21 -18.23 4.35 21.06
CA GLN A 21 -17.93 4.69 22.47
C GLN A 21 -16.88 3.79 23.17
N LYS A 22 -16.19 2.90 22.44
CA LYS A 22 -15.06 2.14 22.97
C LYS A 22 -13.77 2.85 22.60
N VAL A 23 -13.00 3.22 23.63
CA VAL A 23 -11.65 3.75 23.47
C VAL A 23 -10.72 2.54 23.26
N LEU A 24 -10.31 2.30 22.02
CA LEU A 24 -9.31 1.28 21.69
C LEU A 24 -7.90 1.80 22.02
N PRO A 25 -6.97 0.94 22.46
CA PRO A 25 -5.61 1.36 22.82
C PRO A 25 -4.85 2.00 21.64
N LYS A 26 -4.00 2.97 22.02
CA LYS A 26 -3.30 3.98 21.23
C LYS A 26 -2.20 3.43 20.31
N CYS A 27 -2.54 2.92 19.13
CA CYS A 27 -1.69 2.89 17.94
C CYS A 27 -2.50 2.29 16.80
N VAL A 28 -3.48 3.06 16.30
CA VAL A 28 -4.14 2.68 15.06
C VAL A 28 -3.54 3.51 13.94
N VAL A 29 -3.12 2.79 12.92
CA VAL A 29 -2.52 3.32 11.72
C VAL A 29 -3.46 2.94 10.58
N GLU A 30 -3.83 3.94 9.78
CA GLU A 30 -4.53 3.72 8.52
C GLU A 30 -3.50 3.69 7.38
N ILE A 31 -3.55 2.63 6.57
CA ILE A 31 -2.72 2.43 5.39
C ILE A 31 -3.63 2.08 4.22
N GLY A 32 -3.31 2.61 3.04
CA GLY A 32 -3.98 2.22 1.80
C GLY A 32 -3.77 0.73 1.51
N ASP A 33 -4.61 0.16 0.68
CA ASP A 33 -4.57 -1.25 0.28
C ASP A 33 -3.24 -1.66 -0.37
N GLN A 34 -2.73 -0.83 -1.27
CA GLN A 34 -1.44 -1.03 -1.93
C GLN A 34 -0.29 -1.02 -0.90
N GLN A 35 -0.28 -0.03 0.00
CA GLN A 35 0.66 0.06 1.12
C GLN A 35 0.51 -1.11 2.11
N ALA A 36 -0.71 -1.59 2.35
CA ALA A 36 -0.99 -2.73 3.22
C ALA A 36 -0.44 -4.04 2.63
N SER A 37 -0.49 -4.21 1.30
CA SER A 37 0.04 -5.40 0.64
C SER A 37 1.56 -5.54 0.82
N ILE A 38 2.32 -4.45 0.67
CA ILE A 38 3.77 -4.47 0.88
C ILE A 38 4.12 -4.61 2.36
N PHE A 39 3.33 -3.99 3.24
CA PHE A 39 3.49 -4.08 4.69
C PHE A 39 3.29 -5.52 5.18
N GLY A 40 2.19 -6.15 4.78
CA GLY A 40 1.86 -7.53 5.15
C GLY A 40 2.84 -8.56 4.59
N ALA A 41 3.45 -8.26 3.44
CA ALA A 41 4.51 -9.09 2.85
C ALA A 41 5.88 -8.91 3.54
N GLY A 42 6.05 -7.92 4.42
CA GLY A 42 7.31 -7.63 5.10
C GLY A 42 8.39 -7.03 4.21
N CYS A 43 8.01 -6.41 3.09
CA CYS A 43 8.92 -5.89 2.06
C CYS A 43 9.42 -4.47 2.40
N PHE A 44 10.21 -4.37 3.47
CA PHE A 44 10.68 -3.09 4.00
C PHE A 44 11.99 -2.60 3.38
N LYS A 45 12.75 -3.48 2.72
CA LYS A 45 14.03 -3.10 2.11
C LYS A 45 13.86 -2.71 0.66
N ASN A 46 14.77 -1.85 0.19
CA ASN A 46 14.84 -1.47 -1.21
C ASN A 46 14.97 -2.72 -2.10
N LYS A 47 14.20 -2.76 -3.19
CA LYS A 47 14.07 -3.84 -4.18
C LYS A 47 13.38 -5.11 -3.69
N GLU A 48 12.82 -5.12 -2.49
CA GLU A 48 11.86 -6.15 -2.10
C GLU A 48 10.51 -5.88 -2.77
N MET A 49 9.81 -6.96 -3.11
CA MET A 49 8.56 -6.87 -3.86
C MET A 49 7.47 -7.76 -3.28
N SER A 50 6.24 -7.30 -3.39
CA SER A 50 5.04 -8.10 -3.17
C SER A 50 4.29 -8.27 -4.47
N CYS A 51 3.67 -9.44 -4.66
CA CYS A 51 2.81 -9.75 -5.79
C CYS A 51 1.50 -10.31 -5.23
N THR A 52 0.40 -9.60 -5.47
CA THR A 52 -0.94 -10.05 -5.09
C THR A 52 -1.64 -10.56 -6.34
N MET A 53 -2.00 -11.84 -6.33
CA MET A 53 -2.72 -12.48 -7.43
C MET A 53 -4.15 -12.78 -6.97
N GLY A 54 -5.11 -12.06 -7.52
CA GLY A 54 -6.54 -12.23 -7.29
C GLY A 54 -7.29 -12.03 -8.61
N THR A 55 -8.44 -11.34 -8.58
CA THR A 55 -9.18 -10.97 -9.80
C THR A 55 -8.29 -10.23 -10.81
N GLY A 56 -7.46 -9.33 -10.30
CA GLY A 56 -6.30 -8.76 -10.99
C GLY A 56 -5.00 -9.18 -10.32
N THR A 57 -3.88 -8.92 -10.99
CA THR A 57 -2.53 -9.10 -10.45
C THR A 57 -1.88 -7.74 -10.22
N PHE A 58 -1.43 -7.48 -9.01
CA PHE A 58 -0.76 -6.24 -8.63
C PHE A 58 0.63 -6.54 -8.09
N LEU A 59 1.62 -5.86 -8.63
CA LEU A 59 3.00 -5.91 -8.19
C LEU A 59 3.36 -4.59 -7.52
N HIS A 60 3.92 -4.66 -6.32
CA HIS A 60 4.45 -3.52 -5.59
C HIS A 60 5.92 -3.75 -5.27
N VAL A 61 6.79 -2.83 -5.67
CA VAL A 61 8.24 -2.90 -5.41
C VAL A 61 8.67 -1.71 -4.58
N ASN A 62 9.35 -1.94 -3.46
CA ASN A 62 9.92 -0.86 -2.65
C ASN A 62 11.14 -0.27 -3.36
N THR A 63 11.17 1.03 -3.66
CA THR A 63 12.30 1.71 -4.31
C THR A 63 13.13 2.57 -3.36
N GLY A 64 12.83 2.52 -2.06
CA GLY A 64 13.50 3.33 -1.05
C GLY A 64 13.18 4.81 -1.23
N CYS A 65 14.18 5.67 -1.04
CA CYS A 65 14.00 7.13 -1.03
C CYS A 65 13.85 7.76 -2.42
N GLU A 66 14.05 6.99 -3.50
CA GLU A 66 13.98 7.51 -4.87
C GLU A 66 12.68 7.03 -5.53
N PRO A 67 11.78 7.93 -5.95
CA PRO A 67 10.63 7.56 -6.75
C PRO A 67 11.13 7.18 -8.14
N ALA A 68 10.90 5.93 -8.51
CA ALA A 68 11.07 5.50 -9.89
C ALA A 68 9.73 5.63 -10.61
N SER A 69 9.75 5.97 -11.91
CA SER A 69 8.54 5.99 -12.73
C SER A 69 8.87 5.48 -14.12
N SER A 70 7.89 4.91 -14.81
CA SER A 70 8.08 4.50 -16.21
C SER A 70 6.93 5.02 -17.07
N CYS A 71 7.26 5.53 -18.26
CA CYS A 71 6.27 5.87 -19.29
C CYS A 71 5.52 4.62 -19.80
N SER A 72 5.97 3.41 -19.45
CA SER A 72 5.35 2.14 -19.84
C SER A 72 4.20 1.68 -18.93
N GLY A 73 3.65 2.57 -18.08
CA GLY A 73 2.50 2.26 -17.22
C GLY A 73 2.85 1.74 -15.83
N ILE A 74 4.00 2.15 -15.28
CA ILE A 74 4.39 1.85 -13.89
C ILE A 74 4.36 3.16 -13.10
N TYR A 75 3.64 3.17 -11.98
CA TYR A 75 3.34 4.37 -11.22
C TYR A 75 4.10 4.40 -9.89
N PRO A 76 4.79 5.51 -9.55
CA PRO A 76 5.30 5.71 -8.19
C PRO A 76 4.16 6.04 -7.23
N LEU A 77 4.16 5.38 -6.09
CA LEU A 77 3.30 5.63 -4.96
C LEU A 77 4.14 6.08 -3.76
N ASN A 78 3.53 6.93 -2.94
CA ASN A 78 4.08 7.30 -1.66
C ASN A 78 4.00 6.12 -0.67
N TRP A 79 5.06 5.95 0.09
CA TRP A 79 5.20 4.91 1.10
C TRP A 79 5.95 5.46 2.31
N MET A 80 5.77 4.79 3.44
CA MET A 80 6.51 5.11 4.64
C MET A 80 7.00 3.81 5.25
N ASP A 81 8.29 3.74 5.53
CA ASP A 81 8.86 2.59 6.20
C ASP A 81 8.42 2.52 7.68
N TYR A 82 8.76 1.42 8.35
CA TYR A 82 8.50 1.27 9.79
C TYR A 82 9.27 2.28 10.66
N SER A 83 10.31 2.92 10.11
CA SER A 83 11.10 3.97 10.77
C SER A 83 10.50 5.36 10.60
N LEU A 84 9.32 5.47 9.97
CA LEU A 84 8.62 6.73 9.65
C LEU A 84 9.35 7.62 8.64
N ASN A 85 10.27 7.05 7.86
CA ASN A 85 10.94 7.73 6.76
C ASN A 85 10.09 7.64 5.50
N THR A 86 10.01 8.76 4.76
CA THR A 86 9.39 8.77 3.44
C THR A 86 10.18 7.87 2.49
N SER A 87 9.48 6.93 1.87
CA SER A 87 9.99 6.05 0.83
C SER A 87 8.95 5.97 -0.28
N TYR A 88 9.26 5.22 -1.34
CA TYR A 88 8.39 5.07 -2.48
C TYR A 88 8.22 3.60 -2.84
N ILE A 89 7.08 3.31 -3.45
CA ILE A 89 6.75 2.02 -4.02
C ILE A 89 6.46 2.23 -5.50
N LEU A 90 6.90 1.31 -6.34
CA LEU A 90 6.42 1.18 -7.71
C LEU A 90 5.22 0.25 -7.75
N GLU A 91 4.14 0.69 -8.37
CA GLU A 91 2.98 -0.12 -8.69
C GLU A 91 2.96 -0.50 -10.17
N CYS A 92 2.69 -1.78 -10.42
CA CYS A 92 2.28 -2.31 -11.71
C CYS A 92 1.05 -3.19 -11.54
N GLY A 93 -0.05 -2.85 -12.21
CA GLY A 93 -1.33 -3.54 -12.09
C GLY A 93 -1.81 -4.14 -13.41
N MET A 94 -2.37 -5.34 -13.36
CA MET A 94 -3.13 -5.98 -14.44
C MET A 94 -4.52 -6.35 -13.91
N HIS A 95 -5.57 -5.69 -14.39
CA HIS A 95 -6.89 -5.73 -13.75
C HIS A 95 -7.78 -6.91 -14.17
N ASP A 96 -7.54 -7.50 -15.35
CA ASP A 96 -8.46 -8.46 -15.98
C ASP A 96 -7.93 -9.90 -16.07
N VAL A 97 -6.95 -10.25 -15.23
CA VAL A 97 -6.26 -11.55 -15.27
C VAL A 97 -7.23 -12.72 -15.10
N VAL A 98 -8.14 -12.64 -14.13
CA VAL A 98 -9.11 -13.72 -13.88
C VAL A 98 -10.24 -13.74 -14.90
N LEU A 99 -10.64 -12.59 -15.45
CA LEU A 99 -11.65 -12.55 -16.52
C LEU A 99 -11.20 -13.36 -17.73
N PHE A 100 -9.93 -13.23 -18.11
CA PHE A 100 -9.32 -14.02 -19.16
C PHE A 100 -9.31 -15.53 -18.83
N CYS A 101 -8.91 -15.90 -17.61
CA CYS A 101 -8.93 -17.30 -17.18
C CYS A 101 -10.35 -17.89 -17.10
N MET A 102 -11.36 -17.10 -16.74
CA MET A 102 -12.76 -17.52 -16.74
C MET A 102 -13.29 -17.72 -18.15
N TRP A 103 -12.90 -16.86 -19.09
CA TRP A 103 -13.25 -17.02 -20.51
C TRP A 103 -12.69 -18.33 -21.10
N LEU A 104 -11.44 -18.69 -20.77
CA LEU A 104 -10.80 -19.93 -21.23
C LEU A 104 -11.46 -21.23 -20.72
N LYS A 105 -12.30 -21.15 -19.68
CA LYS A 105 -13.02 -22.31 -19.13
C LYS A 105 -14.30 -22.65 -19.89
N ILE A 106 -14.72 -21.82 -20.84
CA ILE A 106 -15.86 -22.04 -21.73
C ILE A 106 -15.42 -22.92 -22.91
#